data_AF-A0A3C0EGB5-F1
#
_entry.id   AF-A0A3C0EGB5-F1
#
_cell.length_a   1.000
_cell.length_b   1.000
_cell.length_c   1.000
_cell.angle_alpha   90.00
_cell.angle_beta   90.00
_cell.angle_gamma   90.00
#
_symmetry.space_group_name_H-M   'P 1'
#
loop_
_entity.id
_entity.type
_entity.pdbx_description
1 polymer ?
#
loop_
_entity_poly.entity_id
_entity_poly.type
_entity_poly.pdbx_seq_one_letter_code
_entity_poly.pdbx_strand_id
1 'polypeptide(L)' 'MATEQQIQRVITNLSQVLSCAHCGARFRFGDWECPHCGTDLEEYLRQWAVALIDGLELGG' A
#
# COMPACT_ATOMS: atom_id res chain seq x y z
N MET A 1 -16.35 -15.69 -2.03
CA MET A 1 -14.99 -15.88 -1.45
C MET A 1 -13.99 -15.23 -2.38
N ALA A 2 -12.86 -14.75 -1.88
CA ALA A 2 -11.81 -14.20 -2.75
C ALA A 2 -11.25 -15.29 -3.68
N THR A 3 -10.91 -14.94 -4.91
CA THR A 3 -10.26 -15.84 -5.87
C THR A 3 -8.73 -15.88 -5.63
N GLU A 4 -8.06 -16.94 -6.11
CA GLU A 4 -6.59 -17.02 -6.04
C GLU A 4 -5.90 -15.83 -6.72
N GLN A 5 -6.46 -15.31 -7.81
CA GLN A 5 -5.94 -14.12 -8.48
C GLN A 5 -6.06 -12.87 -7.60
N GLN A 6 -7.21 -12.69 -6.92
CA GLN A 6 -7.40 -11.59 -5.98
C GLN A 6 -6.43 -11.70 -4.79
N ILE A 7 -6.26 -12.90 -4.22
CA ILE A 7 -5.32 -13.16 -3.12
C ILE A 7 -3.89 -12.84 -3.55
N GLN A 8 -3.45 -13.37 -4.70
CA GLN A 8 -2.10 -13.14 -5.21
C GLN A 8 -1.84 -11.65 -5.47
N ARG A 9 -2.83 -10.91 -5.97
CA ARG A 9 -2.71 -9.47 -6.21
C ARG A 9 -2.54 -8.67 -4.92
N VAL A 10 -3.24 -9.04 -3.85
CA VAL A 10 -3.05 -8.44 -2.52
C VAL A 10 -1.63 -8.73 -2.00
N ILE A 11 -1.19 -9.98 -2.04
CA ILE A 11 0.16 -10.38 -1.58
C ILE A 11 1.24 -9.60 -2.35
N THR A 12 1.12 -9.51 -3.68
CA THR A 12 2.08 -8.77 -4.51
C THR A 12 2.10 -7.28 -4.15
N ASN A 13 0.94 -6.65 -3.93
CA ASN A 13 0.92 -5.24 -3.51
C ASN A 13 1.59 -5.03 -2.15
N LEU A 14 1.32 -5.89 -1.16
CA LEU A 14 1.93 -5.80 0.17
C LEU A 14 3.46 -6.03 0.15
N SER A 15 3.98 -6.69 -0.88
CA SER A 15 5.42 -6.94 -1.03
C SER A 15 6.20 -5.75 -1.61
N GLN A 16 5.51 -4.71 -2.10
CA GLN A 16 6.17 -3.55 -2.69
C GLN A 16 6.94 -2.74 -1.64
N VAL A 17 8.13 -2.26 -2.05
CA VAL A 17 8.95 -1.37 -1.21
C VAL A 17 8.47 0.06 -1.43
N LEU A 18 8.08 0.70 -0.34
CA LEU A 18 7.65 2.10 -0.36
C LEU A 18 8.75 3.01 0.15
N SER A 19 8.75 4.25 -0.33
CA SER A 19 9.67 5.30 0.09
C SER A 19 8.90 6.55 0.45
N CYS A 20 9.22 7.15 1.59
CA CYS A 20 8.60 8.39 2.06
C CYS A 20 8.89 9.51 1.05
N ALA A 21 7.85 10.19 0.58
CA ALA A 21 8.00 11.31 -0.36
C ALA A 21 8.76 12.50 0.23
N HIS A 22 8.80 12.62 1.57
CA HIS A 22 9.46 13.72 2.26
C HIS A 22 10.96 13.47 2.50
N CYS A 23 11.36 12.30 3.00
CA CYS A 23 12.75 12.01 3.37
C CYS A 23 13.40 10.85 2.58
N GLY A 24 12.66 10.16 1.72
CA GLY A 24 13.14 9.02 0.93
C GLY A 24 13.30 7.70 1.70
N ALA A 25 13.15 7.70 3.03
CA ALA A 25 13.28 6.51 3.85
C ALA A 25 12.27 5.43 3.43
N ARG A 26 12.73 4.18 3.43
CA ARG A 26 11.86 3.04 3.12
C ARG A 26 10.96 2.71 4.30
N PHE A 27 9.71 2.38 4.03
CA PHE A 27 8.74 1.96 5.03
C PHE A 27 7.86 0.81 4.50
N ARG A 28 7.07 0.19 5.39
CA ARG A 28 6.16 -0.91 5.04
C ARG A 28 4.70 -0.51 5.23
N PHE A 29 3.80 -1.25 4.58
CA PHE A 29 2.36 -1.12 4.81
C PHE A 29 2.04 -1.38 6.28
N GLY A 30 1.30 -0.47 6.91
CA GLY A 30 0.93 -0.52 8.33
C GLY A 30 1.58 0.56 9.19
N ASP A 31 2.65 1.21 8.70
CA ASP A 31 3.24 2.38 9.35
C ASP A 31 2.37 3.62 9.04
N TRP A 32 1.69 4.18 10.05
CA TRP A 32 0.87 5.40 9.88
C TRP A 32 1.71 6.67 9.73
N GLU A 33 2.95 6.64 10.21
CA GLU A 33 3.92 7.72 10.13
C GLU A 33 5.26 7.18 9.64
N CYS A 34 6.03 8.00 8.93
CA CYS A 34 7.37 7.61 8.50
C CYS A 34 8.27 7.37 9.72
N PRO A 35 8.86 6.18 9.89
CA PRO A 35 9.67 5.87 11.07
C PRO A 35 10.98 6.67 11.15
N HIS A 36 11.36 7.36 10.07
CA HIS A 36 12.57 8.17 10.01
C HIS A 36 12.34 9.65 10.30
N CYS A 37 11.26 10.26 9.76
CA CYS A 37 11.03 11.70 9.87
C CYS A 37 9.69 12.09 10.49
N GLY A 38 8.84 11.13 10.87
CA GLY A 38 7.53 11.39 11.46
C GLY A 38 6.51 12.01 10.51
N THR A 39 6.76 12.01 9.20
CA THR A 39 5.77 12.48 8.22
C THR A 39 4.57 11.55 8.23
N ASP A 40 3.38 12.12 8.37
CA ASP A 40 2.10 11.40 8.26
C ASP A 40 1.97 10.72 6.88
N LEU A 41 1.61 9.44 6.90
CA LEU A 41 1.44 8.60 5.72
C LEU A 41 -0.04 8.25 5.46
N GLU A 42 -1.00 8.73 6.25
CA GLU A 42 -2.42 8.36 6.13
C GLU A 42 -2.95 8.58 4.71
N GLU A 43 -2.77 9.78 4.14
CA GLU A 43 -3.29 10.10 2.82
C GLU A 43 -2.67 9.20 1.73
N TYR A 44 -1.38 8.92 1.86
CA TYR A 44 -0.68 8.00 0.96
C TYR A 44 -1.27 6.57 1.06
N LEU A 45 -1.46 6.07 2.28
CA LEU A 45 -2.03 4.74 2.52
C LEU A 45 -3.47 4.65 2.02
N ARG A 46 -4.25 5.73 2.16
CA ARG A 46 -5.63 5.81 1.64
C ARG A 46 -5.65 5.71 0.12
N GLN A 47 -4.83 6.50 -0.57
CA GLN A 47 -4.74 6.46 -2.04
C GLN A 47 -4.29 5.09 -2.55
N TRP A 48 -3.30 4.49 -1.87
CA TRP A 48 -2.87 3.12 -2.17
C TRP A 48 -4.02 2.11 -2.00
N ALA A 49 -4.78 2.20 -0.91
CA ALA A 49 -5.88 1.29 -0.63
C ALA A 49 -6.99 1.39 -1.69
N VAL A 50 -7.35 2.61 -2.10
CA VAL A 50 -8.31 2.83 -3.20
C VAL A 50 -7.83 2.15 -4.48
N ALA A 51 -6.57 2.40 -4.89
CA ALA A 51 -6.01 1.81 -6.10
C ALA A 51 -5.97 0.27 -6.07
N LEU A 52 -5.70 -0.32 -4.89
CA LEU A 52 -5.76 -1.77 -4.71
C LEU A 52 -7.18 -2.30 -4.88
N ILE A 53 -8.16 -1.67 -4.21
CA ILE A 53 -9.58 -2.09 -4.25
C ILE A 53 -10.12 -1.99 -5.68
N ASP A 54 -9.95 -0.84 -6.34
CA ASP A 54 -10.38 -0.63 -7.73
C ASP A 54 -9.76 -1.69 -8.66
N GLY A 55 -8.49 -2.03 -8.41
CA GLY A 55 -7.80 -3.09 -9.12
C GLY A 55 -8.43 -4.47 -8.95
N LEU A 56 -8.95 -4.78 -7.76
CA LEU A 56 -9.60 -6.06 -7.47
C LEU A 56 -11.01 -6.14 -8.09
N GLU A 57 -11.71 -5.02 -8.24
CA GLU A 57 -13.05 -4.94 -8.85
C GLU A 57 -13.00 -5.05 -10.38
N LEU A 58 -11.97 -4.49 -11.01
CA LEU A 58 -11.79 -4.52 -12.47
C LEU A 58 -11.25 -5.86 -13.00
N GLY A 59 -10.80 -6.75 -12.11
CA GLY A 59 -10.25 -8.07 -12.45
C GLY A 59 -11.17 -9.26 -12.12
N GLY A 60 -12.45 -8.99 -11.84
CA GLY A 60 -13.48 -9.98 -11.50
C GLY A 60 -14.26 -10.50 -12.71
#